data_AF-A0A6A7M1N2-F1
#
_entry.id   AF-A0A6A7M1N2-F1
#
_cell.length_a   1.000
_cell.length_b   1.000
_cell.length_c   1.000
_cell.angle_alpha   90.00
_cell.angle_beta   90.00
_cell.angle_gamma   90.00
#
_symmetry.space_group_name_H-M   'P 1'
#
loop_
_entity.id
_entity.type
_entity.pdbx_description
1 polymer ?
#
loop_
_entity_poly.entity_id
_entity_poly.type
_entity_poly.pdbx_seq_one_letter_code
_entity_poly.pdbx_strand_id
1 'polypeptide(L)' 'MPELVRDTGAGRSKIYQEIAAGRLKVRKLGKRTLILHGDAMAWLQSLPPTAQFLTSLAEQQKAG' A
#
# COMPACT_ATOMS: atom_id res chain seq x y z
N MET A 1 -3.12 -0.23 13.65
CA MET A 1 -3.79 -0.56 12.37
C MET A 1 -4.90 0.41 11.98
N PRO A 2 -5.84 0.80 12.87
CA PRO A 2 -6.89 1.78 12.52
C PRO A 2 -6.36 3.12 11.99
N GLU A 3 -5.20 3.55 12.49
CA GLU A 3 -4.53 4.79 12.11
C GLU A 3 -4.17 4.84 10.62
N LEU A 4 -3.55 3.79 10.05
CA LEU A 4 -3.20 3.78 8.63
C LEU A 4 -4.44 3.82 7.72
N VAL A 5 -5.51 3.12 8.09
CA VAL A 5 -6.79 3.15 7.35
C VAL A 5 -7.36 4.56 7.34
N ARG A 6 -7.30 5.26 8.49
CA ARG A 6 -7.80 6.63 8.63
C ARG A 6 -6.98 7.62 7.81
N ASP A 7 -5.66 7.48 7.81
CA ASP A 7 -4.75 8.44 7.20
C ASP A 7 -4.66 8.28 5.67
N THR A 8 -4.92 7.09 5.15
CA THR A 8 -4.75 6.78 3.72
C THR A 8 -6.05 6.51 2.98
N GLY A 9 -7.15 6.27 3.70
CA GLY A 9 -8.40 5.78 3.12
C GLY A 9 -8.30 4.35 2.54
N ALA A 10 -7.17 3.67 2.68
CA ALA A 10 -6.98 2.32 2.17
C ALA A 10 -7.85 1.31 2.95
N GLY A 11 -8.60 0.48 2.22
CA GLY A 11 -9.41 -0.57 2.82
C GLY A 11 -8.56 -1.57 3.61
N ARG A 12 -9.09 -2.05 4.74
CA ARG A 12 -8.42 -3.03 5.63
C ARG A 12 -7.92 -4.27 4.88
N SER A 13 -8.72 -4.79 3.97
CA SER A 13 -8.36 -5.98 3.17
C SER A 13 -7.11 -5.74 2.33
N LYS A 14 -6.97 -4.54 1.73
CA LYS A 14 -5.79 -4.19 0.94
C LYS A 14 -4.56 -4.10 1.83
N ILE A 15 -4.67 -3.45 2.99
CA ILE A 15 -3.58 -3.38 3.97
C ILE A 15 -3.11 -4.78 4.38
N TYR A 16 -4.04 -5.69 4.70
CA TYR A 16 -3.67 -7.08 5.02
C TYR A 16 -3.01 -7.81 3.84
N GLN A 17 -3.45 -7.59 2.60
CA GLN A 17 -2.79 -8.14 1.41
C GLN A 17 -1.36 -7.61 1.26
N GLU A 18 -1.13 -6.31 1.48
CA GLU A 18 0.20 -5.70 1.39
C GLU A 18 1.14 -6.19 2.50
N ILE A 19 0.59 -6.45 3.69
CA ILE A 19 1.33 -7.09 4.80
C ILE A 19 1.69 -8.53 4.43
N ALA A 20 0.73 -9.31 3.92
CA ALA A 20 0.95 -10.69 3.50
C ALA A 20 1.94 -10.79 2.33
N ALA A 21 1.91 -9.82 1.41
CA ALA A 21 2.87 -9.67 0.31
C ALA A 21 4.25 -9.18 0.77
N GLY A 22 4.43 -8.84 2.05
CA GLY A 22 5.68 -8.34 2.60
C GLY A 22 6.05 -6.91 2.16
N ARG A 23 5.16 -6.21 1.44
CA ARG A 23 5.37 -4.84 0.97
C ARG A 23 5.17 -3.81 2.08
N LEU A 24 4.25 -4.09 3.01
CA LEU A 24 4.04 -3.25 4.19
C LEU A 24 4.67 -3.88 5.43
N LYS A 25 5.71 -3.25 5.96
CA LYS A 25 6.40 -3.70 7.17
C LYS A 25 5.54 -3.45 8.40
N VAL A 26 5.35 -4.50 9.18
CA VAL A 26 4.60 -4.48 10.45
C VAL A 26 5.46 -5.02 11.57
N ARG A 27 5.23 -4.52 12.78
CA ARG A 27 5.92 -4.96 14.00
C ARG A 27 4.91 -5.45 15.02
N LYS A 28 5.18 -6.62 15.59
CA LYS A 28 4.32 -7.22 16.62
C LYS A 28 4.70 -6.65 17.99
N LEU A 29 3.71 -6.08 18.67
CA LEU A 29 3.82 -5.62 20.06
C LEU A 29 2.80 -6.38 20.92
N GLY A 30 3.21 -7.58 21.38
CA GLY A 30 2.34 -8.49 22.12
C GLY A 30 1.12 -8.91 21.29
N LYS A 31 -0.08 -8.49 21.72
CA LYS A 31 -1.35 -8.74 21.01
C LYS A 31 -1.66 -7.70 19.92
N ARG A 32 -0.90 -6.61 19.83
CA ARG A 32 -1.14 -5.52 18.88
C ARG A 32 -0.15 -5.61 17.72
N THR A 33 -0.59 -5.17 16.54
CA THR A 33 0.27 -4.99 15.37
C THR A 33 0.42 -3.49 15.11
N LEU A 34 1.67 -3.04 15.12
CA LEU A 34 2.05 -1.66 14.88
C LEU A 34 2.64 -1.51 13.48
N ILE A 35 2.36 -0.36 12.85
CA ILE A 35 3.03 0.10 11.65
C ILE A 35 3.76 1.37 12.06
N LEU A 36 5.07 1.43 11.87
CA LEU A 36 5.80 2.66 12.14
C LEU A 36 5.44 3.69 11.08
N HIS A 37 5.39 4.95 11.48
CA HIS A 37 5.08 6.05 10.56
C HIS A 37 6.00 6.05 9.32
N GLY A 38 7.31 5.84 9.51
CA GLY A 38 8.27 5.75 8.40
C GLY A 38 8.00 4.57 7.46
N ASP A 39 7.63 3.41 8.00
CA ASP A 39 7.29 2.22 7.19
C ASP A 39 5.99 2.45 6.40
N ALA A 40 4.99 3.11 7.00
CA ALA A 40 3.76 3.51 6.32
C ALA A 40 4.02 4.49 5.18
N MET A 41 4.82 5.52 5.42
CA MET A 41 5.18 6.52 4.41
C MET A 41 6.00 5.91 3.27
N ALA A 42 6.97 5.04 3.59
CA ALA A 42 7.74 4.33 2.57
C ALA A 42 6.84 3.44 1.69
N TRP A 43 5.87 2.75 2.29
CA TRP A 43 4.88 1.98 1.53
C TRP A 43 4.03 2.88 0.62
N LEU A 44 3.54 4.03 1.11
CA LEU A 44 2.79 4.98 0.28
C LEU A 44 3.60 5.51 -0.89
N GLN A 45 4.87 5.87 -0.67
CA GLN A 45 5.78 6.33 -1.72
C GLN A 45 6.13 5.25 -2.74
N SER A 46 6.04 3.97 -2.35
CA SER A 46 6.26 2.84 -3.26
C SER A 46 5.07 2.55 -4.18
N LEU A 47 3.88 3.10 -3.88
CA LEU A 47 2.72 2.90 -4.72
C LEU A 47 2.90 3.61 -6.07
N PRO A 48 2.52 2.97 -7.18
CA PRO A 48 2.63 3.59 -8.48
C PRO A 48 1.76 4.84 -8.54
N PRO A 49 2.30 6.01 -8.95
CA PRO A 49 1.50 7.20 -9.17
C PRO A 49 0.48 6.93 -10.27
N THR A 50 -0.73 7.49 -10.12
CA THR A 50 -1.83 7.35 -11.09
C THR A 50 -1.40 7.69 -12.53
N ALA A 51 -0.47 8.63 -12.70
CA ALA A 51 0.08 8.99 -14.00
C ALA A 51 0.74 7.80 -14.73
N GLN A 52 1.44 6.92 -13.99
CA GLN A 52 2.09 5.73 -14.56
C GLN A 52 1.08 4.68 -15.01
N PHE A 53 -0.10 4.65 -14.38
CA PHE A 53 -1.20 3.75 -14.76
C PHE A 53 -1.84 4.17 -16.09
N LEU A 54 -2.04 5.47 -16.32
CA LEU A 54 -2.58 5.99 -17.58
C LEU A 54 -1.65 5.74 -18.77
N THR A 55 -0.33 5.86 -18.57
CA THR A 55 0.66 5.53 -19.61
C THR A 55 0.65 4.04 -19.95
N SER A 56 0.60 3.17 -18.94
CA SER A 56 0.54 1.71 -19.16
C SER A 56 -0.76 1.26 -19.83
N LEU A 57 -1.90 1.91 -19.57
CA LEU A 57 -3.17 1.63 -20.25
C LEU A 57 -3.15 2.10 -21.72
N ALA A 58 -2.44 3.19 -22.02
CA ALA A 58 -2.28 3.67 -23.38
C ALA A 58 -1.38 2.74 -24.22
N GLU A 59 -0.33 2.17 -23.62
CA GLU A 59 0.53 1.17 -24.27
C GLU A 59 -0.17 -0.19 -24.46
N GLN A 60 -0.95 -0.66 -23.48
CA GLN A 60 -1.68 -1.92 -23.61
C GLN A 60 -2.79 -1.89 -24.67
N GLN A 61 -3.35 -0.72 -24.99
CA GLN A 61 -4.37 -0.58 -26.03
C GLN A 61 -3.81 -0.51 -27.46
N LYS A 62 -2.49 -0.41 -27.65
CA LYS A 62 -1.85 -0.26 -28.97
C LYS A 62 -1.32 -1.59 -29.54
N ALA A 63 -1.45 -2.69 -28.80
CA ALA A 63 -0.96 -4.02 -29.17
C ALA A 63 -2.08 -5.00 -29.60
N GLY A 64 -3.29 -4.49 -29.85
CA GLY A 64 -4.44 -5.25 -30.36
C GLY A 64 -4.77 -4.88 -31.79
#